data_AF-A0A8T5KXF6-F1
#
_entry.id   AF-A0A8T5KXF6-F1
#
_cell.length_a   1.000
_cell.length_b   1.000
_cell.length_c   1.000
_cell.angle_alpha   90.00
_cell.angle_beta   90.00
_cell.angle_gamma   90.00
#
_symmetry.space_group_name_H-M   'P 1'
#
loop_
_entity.id
_entity.type
_entity.pdbx_description
1 polymer ?
#
loop_
_entity_poly.entity_id
_entity_poly.type
_entity_poly.pdbx_seq_one_letter_code
_entity_poly.pdbx_strand_id
1 'polypeptide(L)' 'MKSPKVFIFSIIALGFLVLTFLVDWLFIIGAVILMILNQKELMKK' A
#
# COMPACT_ATOMS: atom_id res chain seq x y z
N MET A 1 16.04 7.97 3.24
CA MET A 1 14.71 7.45 2.85
C MET A 1 13.99 8.56 2.10
N LYS A 2 13.76 8.42 0.79
CA LYS A 2 13.45 9.55 -0.11
C LYS A 2 12.08 10.22 0.11
N SER A 3 11.19 9.66 0.94
CA SER A 3 10.01 10.36 1.48
C SER A 3 9.37 9.56 2.62
N PRO A 4 9.09 10.14 3.80
CA PRO A 4 8.41 9.44 4.90
C PRO A 4 6.99 8.98 4.51
N LYS A 5 6.37 9.63 3.52
CA LYS A 5 5.07 9.26 2.96
C LYS A 5 5.05 7.84 2.37
N VAL A 6 6.12 7.43 1.68
CA VAL A 6 6.24 6.10 1.06
C VAL A 6 6.24 5.00 2.13
N PHE A 7 6.93 5.27 3.25
CA PHE A 7 6.99 4.33 4.37
C PHE A 7 5.61 4.11 4.98
N ILE A 8 4.84 5.18 5.19
CA ILE A 8 3.47 5.12 5.71
C ILE A 8 2.57 4.34 4.75
N PHE A 9 2.59 4.65 3.45
CA PHE A 9 1.78 3.93 2.46
C PHE A 9 2.14 2.43 2.39
N SER A 10 3.41 2.09 2.54
CA SER A 10 3.87 0.69 2.53
C SER A 10 3.36 -0.07 3.76
N ILE A 11 3.38 0.54 4.95
CA ILE A 11 2.81 -0.07 6.16
C ILE A 11 1.30 -0.27 6.04
N ILE A 12 0.58 0.72 5.52
CA ILE A 12 -0.88 0.62 5.35
C ILE A 12 -1.22 -0.45 4.31
N ALA A 13 -0.47 -0.55 3.21
CA ALA A 13 -0.66 -1.59 2.20
C ALA A 13 -0.45 -3.00 2.76
N LEU A 14 0.56 -3.19 3.63
CA LEU A 14 0.75 -4.43 4.37
C LEU A 14 -0.43 -4.75 5.29
N GLY A 15 -1.00 -3.74 5.96
CA GLY A 15 -2.22 -3.89 6.75
C GLY A 15 -3.41 -4.42 5.92
N PHE A 16 -3.64 -3.83 4.74
CA PHE A 16 -4.69 -4.31 3.82
C PHE A 16 -4.42 -5.72 3.28
N LEU A 17 -3.16 -6.06 3.05
CA LEU A 17 -2.76 -7.41 2.66
C LEU A 17 -3.14 -8.43 3.76
N VAL A 18 -2.86 -8.11 5.02
CA VAL A 18 -3.25 -8.97 6.15
C VAL A 18 -4.78 -9.08 6.27
N LEU A 19 -5.50 -7.97 6.10
CA LEU A 19 -6.98 -7.97 6.09
C LEU A 19 -7.56 -8.82 4.95
N THR A 20 -6.83 -8.97 3.84
CA THR A 20 -7.23 -9.83 2.72
C THR A 20 -7.32 -11.30 3.14
N PHE A 21 -6.41 -11.74 4.01
CA PHE A 21 -6.39 -13.12 4.51
C PHE A 21 -7.29 -13.32 5.73
N LEU A 22 -7.47 -12.28 6.56
CA LEU A 22 -8.23 -12.38 7.82
C LEU A 22 -9.72 -12.06 7.69
N VAL A 23 -10.10 -11.20 6.74
CA VAL A 23 -11.47 -10.68 6.63
C VAL A 23 -12.11 -11.09 5.31
N ASP A 24 -11.61 -10.57 4.19
CA ASP A 24 -12.19 -10.84 2.87
C ASP A 24 -11.20 -10.51 1.74
N TRP A 25 -11.25 -11.28 0.64
CA TRP A 25 -10.40 -11.05 -0.52
C TRP A 25 -10.57 -9.66 -1.16
N LEU A 26 -11.70 -8.99 -0.96
CA LEU A 26 -11.96 -7.64 -1.47
C LEU A 26 -10.95 -6.60 -0.96
N PHE A 27 -10.34 -6.82 0.21
CA PHE A 27 -9.31 -5.93 0.77
C PHE A 27 -8.04 -5.85 -0.09
N ILE A 28 -7.81 -6.82 -0.99
CA ILE A 28 -6.66 -6.77 -1.91
C ILE A 28 -6.73 -5.57 -2.85
N ILE A 29 -7.93 -5.11 -3.18
CA ILE A 29 -8.13 -3.93 -4.04
C ILE A 29 -7.51 -2.69 -3.37
N GLY A 30 -7.74 -2.52 -2.07
CA GLY A 30 -7.15 -1.42 -1.29
C GLY A 30 -5.62 -1.51 -1.24
N ALA A 31 -5.08 -2.71 -1.04
CA ALA A 31 -3.64 -2.95 -1.05
C ALA A 31 -3.00 -2.58 -2.41
N VAL A 32 -3.63 -2.97 -3.52
CA VAL A 32 -3.15 -2.67 -4.89
C VAL A 32 -3.20 -1.18 -5.19
N ILE A 33 -4.29 -0.49 -4.83
CA ILE A 33 -4.41 0.97 -5.02
C ILE A 33 -3.30 1.71 -4.25
N LEU A 34 -3.09 1.36 -2.98
CA LEU A 34 -2.02 1.92 -2.15
C LEU A 34 -0.64 1.66 -2.74
N MET A 35 -0.42 0.45 -3.27
CA MET A 35 0.83 0.09 -3.93
C MET A 35 1.09 0.92 -5.19
N ILE A 36 0.07 1.17 -6.02
CA ILE A 36 0.17 2.04 -7.20
C ILE A 36 0.50 3.49 -6.80
N LEU A 37 -0.16 4.03 -5.78
CA LEU A 37 0.11 5.39 -5.28
C LEU A 37 1.53 5.50 -4.70
N ASN A 38 1.96 4.48 -3.97
CA ASN A 38 3.31 4.40 -3.41
C ASN A 38 4.38 4.37 -4.50
N GLN A 39 4.14 3.59 -5.57
CA GLN A 39 5.00 3.56 -6.75
C GLN A 39 5.02 4.92 -7.47
N LYS A 40 3.87 5.58 -7.65
CA LYS A 40 3.82 6.94 -8.23
C LYS A 40 4.65 7.94 -7.42
N GLU A 41 4.57 7.92 -6.08
CA GLU A 41 5.39 8.78 -5.21
C GLU A 41 6.88 8.46 -5.27
N LEU A 42 7.25 7.18 -5.39
CA LEU A 42 8.64 6.75 -5.55
C LEU A 42 9.22 7.08 -6.93
N MET A 43 8.37 7.05 -7.95
CA MET A 43 8.73 7.22 -9.36
C MET A 43 8.62 8.68 -9.83
N LYS A 44 8.23 9.61 -8.93
CA LYS A 44 8.50 11.05 -9.06
C LYS A 44 10.02 11.28 -9.10
N LYS A 45 10.58 11.11 -10.28
CA LYS A 45 11.72 11.90 -10.74
C LYS A 45 11.28 13.34 -10.93
#